data_AF-A0A1Q4HID1-F1
#
_entry.id   AF-A0A1Q4HID1-F1
#
_cell.length_a   1.000
_cell.length_b   1.000
_cell.length_c   1.000
_cell.angle_alpha   90.00
_cell.angle_beta   90.00
_cell.angle_gamma   90.00
#
_symmetry.space_group_name_H-M   'P 1'
#
loop_
_entity.id
_entity.type
_entity.pdbx_description
1 polymer ?
#
loop_
_entity_poly.entity_id
_entity_poly.type
_entity_poly.pdbx_seq_one_letter_code
_entity_poly.pdbx_strand_id
1 'polypeptide(L)'
;MGAGHDHSHSHGSGDTRVSRMIIGAAVLGTFFVLELVTALMINSIALLADAGHMLTDLVAMFMGLTAVLLARRGSTSAARTYGWHRAEVFTAVANAALLLGVAGFILYEAFERLGNAPEVPGVPLIVVALAGLAANAVVMLLLRSDSERSLAVKGAYMEVVADTVGSIGVLIAGIVTVTTSWPYADVVVAVLVALWVLPRAFALARSALRILSESSPAHIDVDELRSALCAVPGVTEVHDLHVWTLVPGKDMATAHLTSAGDTARVLVDARAVLAARGLEHATVQVEPPGGVGECGVKNC
;
A
#
# COMPACT_ATOMS: atom_id res chain seq x y z
N MET A 1 -21.36 50.15 -15.72
CA MET A 1 -20.62 49.90 -14.46
C MET A 1 -20.30 48.42 -14.44
N GLY A 2 -19.02 48.09 -14.61
CA GLY A 2 -18.54 46.71 -14.63
C GLY A 2 -18.18 46.24 -13.22
N ALA A 3 -18.39 44.94 -12.98
CA ALA A 3 -17.74 44.20 -11.92
C ALA A 3 -17.14 42.96 -12.58
N GLY A 4 -15.82 43.01 -12.81
CA GLY A 4 -15.03 41.86 -13.22
C GLY A 4 -14.79 40.98 -12.01
N HIS A 5 -15.09 39.68 -12.16
CA HIS A 5 -14.65 38.67 -11.21
C HIS A 5 -13.24 38.21 -11.61
N ASP A 6 -12.27 38.58 -10.78
CA ASP A 6 -10.92 38.04 -10.83
C ASP A 6 -10.94 36.56 -10.43
N HIS A 7 -10.69 35.68 -11.40
CA HIS A 7 -10.37 34.28 -11.13
C HIS A 7 -8.86 34.14 -10.96
N SER A 8 -8.40 34.11 -9.71
CA SER A 8 -7.03 33.74 -9.38
C SER A 8 -6.75 32.30 -9.84
N HIS A 9 -5.77 32.18 -10.74
CA HIS A 9 -5.28 30.92 -11.31
C HIS A 9 -4.76 29.94 -10.25
N SER A 10 -5.32 28.73 -10.18
CA SER A 10 -4.76 27.59 -9.43
C SER A 10 -3.96 26.62 -10.33
N HIS A 11 -3.20 27.11 -11.30
CA HIS A 11 -2.44 26.28 -12.25
C HIS A 11 -1.06 25.79 -11.72
N GLY A 12 -0.72 25.97 -10.45
CA GLY A 12 0.63 25.71 -9.92
C GLY A 12 0.86 24.44 -9.09
N SER A 13 -0.17 23.71 -8.67
CA SER A 13 -0.01 22.63 -7.65
C SER A 13 0.34 21.25 -8.24
N GLY A 14 -0.04 20.96 -9.49
CA GLY A 14 0.19 19.66 -10.11
C GLY A 14 1.63 19.44 -10.58
N ASP A 15 2.24 20.45 -11.21
CA ASP A 15 3.62 20.35 -11.74
C ASP A 15 4.67 20.36 -10.65
N THR A 16 4.45 21.17 -9.61
CA THR A 16 5.34 21.23 -8.45
C THR A 16 5.34 19.91 -7.67
N ARG A 17 4.19 19.23 -7.57
CA ARG A 17 4.11 17.90 -6.93
C ARG A 17 4.85 16.82 -7.73
N VAL A 18 4.65 16.76 -9.04
CA VAL A 18 5.34 15.80 -9.91
C VAL A 18 6.85 16.03 -9.90
N SER A 19 7.29 17.29 -10.02
CA SER A 19 8.71 17.65 -9.96
C SER A 19 9.36 17.22 -8.64
N ARG A 20 8.69 17.46 -7.50
CA ARG A 20 9.16 17.02 -6.18
C ARG A 20 9.26 15.50 -6.06
N MET A 21 8.29 14.75 -6.60
CA MET A 21 8.32 13.28 -6.58
C MET A 21 9.45 12.72 -7.45
N ILE A 22 9.74 13.34 -8.60
CA ILE A 22 10.87 12.95 -9.45
C ILE A 22 12.20 13.22 -8.74
N ILE A 23 12.34 14.38 -8.10
CA ILE A 23 13.54 14.71 -7.30
C ILE A 23 13.70 13.71 -6.15
N GLY A 24 12.62 13.41 -5.43
CA GLY A 24 12.60 12.40 -4.38
C GLY A 24 13.05 11.02 -4.89
N ALA A 25 12.51 10.57 -6.03
CA ALA A 25 12.87 9.29 -6.62
C ALA A 25 14.33 9.25 -7.07
N ALA A 26 14.87 10.37 -7.59
CA ALA A 26 16.27 10.46 -7.97
C ALA A 26 17.20 10.41 -6.75
N VAL A 27 16.86 11.11 -5.65
CA VAL A 27 17.62 11.08 -4.40
C VAL A 27 17.59 9.69 -3.78
N LEU A 28 16.40 9.12 -3.62
CA LEU A 28 16.20 7.81 -3.02
C LEU A 28 16.87 6.70 -3.85
N GLY A 29 16.73 6.77 -5.18
CA GLY A 29 17.39 5.85 -6.11
C GLY A 29 18.91 5.97 -6.08
N THR A 30 19.46 7.18 -5.96
CA THR A 30 20.91 7.37 -5.83
C THR A 30 21.42 6.78 -4.51
N PHE A 31 20.71 7.03 -3.40
CA PHE A 31 21.09 6.50 -2.10
C PHE A 31 20.99 4.97 -2.06
N PHE A 32 19.91 4.40 -2.60
CA PHE A 32 19.76 2.95 -2.79
C PHE A 32 20.96 2.32 -3.53
N VAL A 33 21.41 2.93 -4.64
CA VAL A 33 22.58 2.42 -5.39
C VAL A 33 23.85 2.49 -4.55
N LEU A 34 24.07 3.60 -3.83
CA LEU A 34 25.23 3.76 -2.96
C LEU A 34 25.24 2.72 -1.83
N GLU A 35 24.11 2.49 -1.16
CA GLU A 35 23.98 1.50 -0.11
C GLU A 35 24.14 0.08 -0.62
N LEU A 36 23.48 -0.28 -1.74
CA LEU A 36 23.59 -1.60 -2.33
C LEU A 36 25.03 -1.91 -2.75
N VAL A 37 25.68 -0.98 -3.44
CA VAL A 37 27.09 -1.14 -3.83
C VAL A 37 27.98 -1.29 -2.60
N THR A 38 27.78 -0.45 -1.58
CA THR A 38 28.57 -0.53 -0.34
C THR A 38 28.35 -1.85 0.38
N ALA A 39 27.09 -2.30 0.51
CA ALA A 39 26.70 -3.55 1.15
C ALA A 39 27.38 -4.76 0.49
N LEU A 40 27.37 -4.80 -0.84
CA LEU A 40 28.02 -5.86 -1.61
C LEU A 40 29.56 -5.79 -1.50
N MET A 41 30.15 -4.60 -1.50
CA MET A 41 31.60 -4.42 -1.37
C MET A 41 32.13 -4.86 -0.01
N ILE A 42 31.40 -4.57 1.07
CA ILE A 42 31.81 -4.91 2.45
C ILE A 42 31.19 -6.23 2.94
N ASN A 43 30.42 -6.89 2.09
CA ASN A 43 29.69 -8.13 2.37
C ASN A 43 28.83 -8.05 3.64
N SER A 44 28.13 -6.93 3.86
CA SER A 44 27.26 -6.70 5.03
C SER A 44 25.82 -7.13 4.72
N ILE A 45 25.27 -8.03 5.55
CA ILE A 45 23.86 -8.42 5.44
C ILE A 45 22.97 -7.31 6.01
N ALA A 46 23.38 -6.65 7.09
CA ALA A 46 22.57 -5.60 7.70
C ALA A 46 22.36 -4.42 6.75
N LEU A 47 23.40 -4.02 6.01
CA LEU A 47 23.28 -2.95 5.02
C LEU A 47 22.50 -3.40 3.76
N LEU A 48 22.61 -4.68 3.40
CA LEU A 48 21.79 -5.24 2.33
C LEU A 48 20.30 -5.28 2.71
N ALA A 49 20.00 -5.50 3.99
CA ALA A 49 18.64 -5.43 4.52
C ALA A 49 18.05 -4.01 4.41
N ASP A 50 18.83 -3.00 4.79
CA ASP A 50 18.44 -1.59 4.66
C ASP A 50 18.23 -1.22 3.18
N ALA A 51 19.15 -1.62 2.29
CA ALA A 51 19.02 -1.41 0.86
C ALA A 51 17.78 -2.10 0.25
N GLY A 52 17.41 -3.28 0.75
CA GLY A 52 16.20 -3.98 0.33
C GLY A 52 14.92 -3.25 0.73
N HIS A 53 14.90 -2.60 1.90
CA HIS A 53 13.80 -1.72 2.31
C HIS A 53 13.71 -0.48 1.41
N MET A 54 14.85 0.18 1.18
CA MET A 54 14.96 1.34 0.28
C MET A 54 14.49 1.05 -1.15
N LEU A 55 14.74 -0.16 -1.65
CA LEU A 55 14.23 -0.60 -2.95
C LEU A 55 12.70 -0.64 -2.97
N THR A 56 12.07 -1.10 -1.89
CA THR A 56 10.61 -1.21 -1.79
C THR A 56 9.94 0.16 -1.73
N ASP A 57 10.57 1.12 -1.04
CA ASP A 57 10.13 2.53 -1.05
C ASP A 57 10.27 3.17 -2.43
N LEU A 58 11.36 2.85 -3.13
CA LEU A 58 11.58 3.32 -4.49
C LEU A 58 10.50 2.77 -5.45
N VAL A 59 10.13 1.49 -5.33
CA VAL A 59 9.02 0.88 -6.09
C VAL A 59 7.70 1.59 -5.80
N ALA A 60 7.38 1.83 -4.51
CA ALA A 60 6.18 2.54 -4.11
C ALA A 60 6.14 3.98 -4.64
N MET A 61 7.28 4.68 -4.64
CA MET A 61 7.38 6.05 -5.14
C MET A 61 7.21 6.13 -6.66
N PHE A 62 7.87 5.25 -7.43
CA PHE A 62 7.71 5.19 -8.89
C PHE A 62 6.27 4.90 -9.31
N MET A 63 5.61 4.04 -8.56
CA MET A 63 4.22 3.71 -8.75
C MET A 63 3.31 4.90 -8.46
N GLY A 64 3.49 5.59 -7.32
CA GLY A 64 2.77 6.81 -7.01
C GLY A 64 2.95 7.90 -8.07
N LEU A 65 4.19 8.06 -8.56
CA LEU A 65 4.51 9.00 -9.64
C LEU A 65 3.77 8.61 -10.93
N THR A 66 3.80 7.33 -11.30
CA THR A 66 3.09 6.83 -12.49
C THR A 66 1.58 7.03 -12.35
N ALA A 67 0.99 6.77 -11.18
CA ALA A 67 -0.42 7.00 -10.91
C ALA A 67 -0.81 8.48 -11.10
N VAL A 68 0.00 9.42 -10.58
CA VAL A 68 -0.22 10.86 -10.78
C VAL A 68 -0.08 11.24 -12.25
N LEU A 69 0.95 10.77 -12.95
CA LEU A 69 1.16 11.06 -14.38
C LEU A 69 0.01 10.53 -15.25
N LEU A 70 -0.52 9.36 -14.91
CA LEU A 70 -1.60 8.70 -15.63
C LEU A 70 -2.95 9.37 -15.36
N ALA A 71 -3.18 9.82 -14.12
CA ALA A 71 -4.33 10.65 -13.77
C ALA A 71 -4.34 11.98 -14.54
N ARG A 72 -3.16 12.59 -14.77
CA ARG A 72 -3.04 13.83 -15.57
C ARG A 72 -3.34 13.64 -17.05
N ARG A 73 -3.12 12.44 -17.60
CA ARG A 73 -3.38 12.17 -19.02
C ARG A 73 -4.86 11.94 -19.35
N GLY A 74 -5.73 11.86 -18.35
CA GLY A 74 -7.14 11.52 -18.53
C GLY A 74 -7.25 10.05 -18.97
N SER A 75 -7.86 9.21 -18.14
CA SER A 75 -8.13 7.83 -18.56
C SER A 75 -9.00 7.86 -19.80
N THR A 76 -8.59 7.29 -20.93
CA THR A 76 -9.55 6.69 -21.86
C THR A 76 -8.87 5.83 -22.92
N SER A 77 -8.56 4.59 -22.53
CA SER A 77 -8.81 3.50 -23.47
C SER A 77 -10.19 2.96 -23.12
N ALA A 78 -11.11 2.90 -24.10
CA ALA A 78 -12.43 2.29 -23.90
C ALA A 78 -12.33 0.84 -23.42
N ALA A 79 -11.20 0.17 -23.66
CA ALA A 79 -10.92 -1.17 -23.18
C ALA A 79 -10.65 -1.26 -21.66
N ARG A 80 -10.44 -0.14 -20.96
CA ARG A 80 -10.18 -0.10 -19.50
C ARG A 80 -11.22 0.75 -18.78
N THR A 81 -12.40 0.18 -18.59
CA THR A 81 -13.59 0.83 -17.99
C THR A 81 -13.37 1.31 -16.55
N TYR A 82 -12.54 0.61 -15.77
CA TYR A 82 -12.12 1.06 -14.42
C TYR A 82 -10.75 1.74 -14.40
N GLY A 83 -10.17 2.07 -15.56
CA GLY A 83 -8.84 2.67 -15.65
C GLY A 83 -7.73 1.77 -15.11
N TRP A 84 -6.73 2.38 -14.46
CA TRP A 84 -5.54 1.70 -13.96
C TRP A 84 -5.56 1.41 -12.46
N HIS A 85 -6.73 1.49 -11.83
CA HIS A 85 -6.87 1.27 -10.38
C HIS A 85 -6.28 -0.08 -9.94
N ARG A 86 -6.54 -1.18 -10.67
CA ARG A 86 -5.98 -2.49 -10.30
C ARG A 86 -4.45 -2.60 -10.40
N ALA A 87 -3.78 -1.74 -11.19
CA ALA A 87 -2.31 -1.72 -11.19
C ALA A 87 -1.77 -1.38 -9.79
N GLU A 88 -2.56 -0.65 -8.99
CA GLU A 88 -2.22 -0.33 -7.61
C GLU A 88 -2.00 -1.60 -6.77
N VAL A 89 -2.95 -2.53 -6.89
CA VAL A 89 -2.96 -3.80 -6.18
C VAL A 89 -1.83 -4.70 -6.64
N PHE A 90 -1.56 -4.77 -7.95
CA PHE A 90 -0.45 -5.57 -8.48
C PHE A 90 0.91 -5.10 -7.97
N THR A 91 1.13 -3.78 -7.89
CA THR A 91 2.37 -3.27 -7.31
C THR A 91 2.45 -3.56 -5.81
N ALA A 92 1.34 -3.46 -5.07
CA ALA A 92 1.33 -3.82 -3.65
C ALA A 92 1.71 -5.31 -3.44
N VAL A 93 1.22 -6.21 -4.29
CA VAL A 93 1.63 -7.63 -4.27
C VAL A 93 3.11 -7.81 -4.62
N ALA A 94 3.58 -7.16 -5.69
CA ALA A 94 4.99 -7.21 -6.08
C ALA A 94 5.91 -6.69 -4.97
N ASN A 95 5.51 -5.59 -4.32
CA ASN A 95 6.26 -4.99 -3.21
C ASN A 95 6.29 -5.93 -1.99
N ALA A 96 5.15 -6.52 -1.64
CA ALA A 96 5.08 -7.46 -0.53
C ALA A 96 5.91 -8.73 -0.81
N ALA A 97 5.89 -9.25 -2.05
CA ALA A 97 6.70 -10.38 -2.46
C ALA A 97 8.20 -10.05 -2.40
N LEU A 98 8.59 -8.84 -2.81
CA LEU A 98 9.97 -8.36 -2.72
C LEU A 98 10.43 -8.27 -1.26
N LEU A 99 9.65 -7.63 -0.38
CA LEU A 99 9.96 -7.54 1.05
C LEU A 99 10.10 -8.92 1.70
N LEU A 100 9.18 -9.85 1.42
CA LEU A 100 9.25 -11.21 1.94
C LEU A 100 10.47 -11.97 1.38
N GLY A 101 10.79 -11.77 0.10
CA GLY A 101 11.96 -12.36 -0.55
C GLY A 101 13.27 -11.87 0.06
N VAL A 102 13.42 -10.55 0.23
CA VAL A 102 14.57 -9.92 0.89
C VAL A 102 14.71 -10.41 2.33
N ALA A 103 13.63 -10.37 3.11
CA ALA A 103 13.65 -10.83 4.50
C ALA A 103 14.00 -12.33 4.61
N GLY A 104 13.43 -13.16 3.73
CA GLY A 104 13.76 -14.59 3.66
C GLY A 104 15.22 -14.85 3.28
N PHE A 105 15.74 -14.08 2.31
CA PHE A 105 17.14 -14.13 1.91
C PHE A 105 18.07 -13.76 3.07
N ILE A 106 17.79 -12.66 3.79
CA ILE A 106 18.56 -12.23 4.97
C ILE A 106 18.60 -13.31 6.04
N LEU A 107 17.45 -13.92 6.35
CA LEU A 107 17.38 -14.98 7.35
C LEU A 107 18.15 -16.24 6.92
N TYR A 108 18.08 -16.60 5.64
CA TYR A 108 18.85 -17.69 5.07
C TYR A 108 20.36 -17.42 5.16
N GLU A 109 20.81 -16.26 4.69
CA GLU A 109 22.22 -15.86 4.72
C GLU A 109 22.74 -15.74 6.15
N ALA A 110 21.94 -15.20 7.07
CA ALA A 110 22.28 -15.13 8.49
C ALA A 110 22.52 -16.53 9.08
N PHE A 111 21.69 -17.51 8.71
CA PHE A 111 21.87 -18.90 9.11
C PHE A 111 23.15 -19.52 8.53
N GLU A 112 23.46 -19.25 7.26
CA GLU A 112 24.68 -19.75 6.62
C GLU A 112 25.97 -19.17 7.26
N ARG A 113 25.90 -17.93 7.74
CA ARG A 113 27.04 -17.25 8.40
C ARG A 113 27.21 -17.60 9.88
N LEU A 114 26.33 -18.42 10.47
CA LEU A 114 26.55 -18.99 11.81
C LEU A 114 27.74 -19.96 11.78
N GLY A 115 28.89 -19.47 12.25
CA GLY A 115 30.12 -20.25 12.39
C GLY A 115 31.29 -19.76 11.54
N ASN A 116 31.02 -19.09 10.41
CA ASN A 116 32.02 -18.48 9.53
C ASN A 116 31.59 -17.04 9.18
N ALA A 117 31.57 -16.16 10.18
CA ALA A 117 31.18 -14.78 9.98
C ALA A 117 32.27 -14.02 9.19
N PRO A 118 31.95 -13.39 8.05
CA PRO A 118 32.89 -12.55 7.33
C PRO A 118 33.24 -11.32 8.17
N GLU A 119 34.49 -10.89 8.11
CA GLU A 119 34.91 -9.62 8.70
C GLU A 119 34.31 -8.47 7.90
N VAL A 120 33.29 -7.83 8.47
CA VAL A 120 32.67 -6.63 7.90
C VAL A 120 33.42 -5.39 8.41
N PRO A 121 33.99 -4.55 7.53
CA PRO A 121 34.56 -3.27 7.91
C PRO A 121 33.53 -2.38 8.62
N GLY A 122 33.71 -2.16 9.93
CA GLY A 122 32.74 -1.39 10.73
C GLY A 122 32.68 0.11 10.38
N VAL A 123 33.79 0.73 9.94
CA VAL A 123 33.83 2.17 9.61
C VAL A 123 32.92 2.53 8.42
N PRO A 124 33.01 1.86 7.25
CA PRO A 124 32.05 2.07 6.16
C PRO A 124 30.59 1.88 6.61
N LEU A 125 30.32 0.87 7.46
CA LEU A 125 28.98 0.59 7.97
C LEU A 125 28.42 1.78 8.78
N ILE A 126 29.24 2.37 9.66
CA ILE A 126 28.88 3.57 10.43
C ILE A 126 28.62 4.76 9.50
N VAL A 127 29.50 5.01 8.53
CA VAL A 127 29.39 6.17 7.63
C VAL A 127 28.09 6.12 6.83
N VAL A 128 27.76 4.96 6.28
CA VAL A 128 26.52 4.78 5.50
C VAL A 128 25.29 4.88 6.40
N ALA A 129 25.30 4.24 7.57
CA ALA A 129 24.19 4.33 8.52
C ALA A 129 23.93 5.77 8.99
N LEU A 130 24.98 6.56 9.24
CA LEU A 130 24.85 7.98 9.57
C LEU A 130 24.28 8.80 8.41
N ALA A 131 24.69 8.51 7.17
CA ALA A 131 24.14 9.17 5.99
C ALA A 131 22.65 8.84 5.80
N GLY A 132 22.25 7.59 5.99
CA GLY A 132 20.86 7.14 5.95
C GLY A 132 20.01 7.79 7.05
N LEU A 133 20.51 7.82 8.28
CA LEU A 133 19.85 8.53 9.39
C LEU A 133 19.68 10.02 9.11
N ALA A 134 20.68 10.68 8.52
CA ALA A 134 20.58 12.08 8.14
C ALA A 134 19.50 12.29 7.05
N ALA A 135 19.46 11.42 6.04
CA ALA A 135 18.44 11.46 5.00
C ALA A 135 17.02 11.27 5.58
N ASN A 136 16.83 10.24 6.42
CA ASN A 136 15.57 9.96 7.09
C ASN A 136 15.15 11.10 8.02
N ALA A 137 16.09 11.72 8.74
CA ALA A 137 15.80 12.89 9.57
C ALA A 137 15.31 14.10 8.74
N VAL A 138 15.93 14.37 7.58
CA VAL A 138 15.48 15.43 6.67
C VAL A 138 14.06 15.16 6.18
N VAL A 139 13.78 13.94 5.73
CA VAL A 139 12.44 13.53 5.26
C VAL A 139 11.42 13.63 6.39
N MET A 140 11.75 13.16 7.60
CA MET A 140 10.90 13.22 8.78
C MET A 140 10.56 14.67 9.16
N LEU A 141 11.54 15.59 9.14
CA LEU A 141 11.31 17.01 9.41
C LEU A 141 10.43 17.68 8.35
N LEU A 142 10.59 17.31 7.08
CA LEU A 142 9.75 17.80 5.99
C LEU A 142 8.29 17.31 6.10
N LEU A 143 8.08 16.08 6.54
CA LEU A 143 6.73 15.49 6.67
C LEU A 143 6.03 15.83 7.99
N ARG A 144 6.78 16.22 9.03
CA ARG A 144 6.24 16.43 10.38
C ARG A 144 5.08 17.41 10.42
N SER A 145 5.21 18.57 9.77
CA SER A 145 4.17 19.61 9.75
C SER A 145 2.88 19.19 9.03
N ASP A 146 2.99 18.28 8.06
CA ASP A 146 1.88 17.83 7.23
C ASP A 146 1.25 16.52 7.77
N SER A 147 1.95 15.80 8.65
CA SER A 147 1.51 14.52 9.22
C SER A 147 0.29 14.63 10.13
N GLU A 148 0.08 15.77 10.79
CA GLU A 148 -1.10 16.01 11.64
C GLU A 148 -2.37 16.28 10.82
N ARG A 149 -2.23 16.63 9.54
CA ARG A 149 -3.33 17.08 8.67
C ARG A 149 -3.85 16.01 7.72
N SER A 150 -3.10 14.93 7.52
CA SER A 150 -3.45 13.89 6.54
C SER A 150 -3.01 12.51 7.00
N LEU A 151 -3.95 11.56 6.99
CA LEU A 151 -3.67 10.15 7.27
C LEU A 151 -2.66 9.54 6.30
N ALA A 152 -2.66 9.98 5.03
CA ALA A 152 -1.68 9.53 4.04
C ALA A 152 -0.26 10.00 4.39
N VAL A 153 -0.12 11.25 4.87
CA VAL A 153 1.18 11.79 5.30
C VAL A 153 1.61 11.16 6.62
N LYS A 154 0.67 10.91 7.54
CA LYS A 154 0.93 10.14 8.76
C LYS A 154 1.44 8.73 8.46
N GLY A 155 0.87 8.07 7.46
CA GLY A 155 1.34 6.76 6.96
C GLY A 155 2.79 6.84 6.47
N ALA A 156 3.09 7.78 5.57
CA ALA A 156 4.46 7.99 5.08
C ALA A 156 5.44 8.34 6.21
N TYR A 157 5.02 9.12 7.21
CA TYR A 157 5.84 9.43 8.39
C TYR A 157 6.16 8.18 9.23
N MET A 158 5.17 7.31 9.45
CA MET A 158 5.36 6.06 10.20
C MET A 158 6.29 5.08 9.48
N GLU A 159 6.31 5.11 8.15
CA GLU A 159 7.26 4.34 7.35
C GLU A 159 8.69 4.85 7.59
N VAL A 160 8.93 6.15 7.46
CA VAL A 160 10.26 6.76 7.71
C VAL A 160 10.75 6.52 9.15
N VAL A 161 9.84 6.51 10.13
CA VAL A 161 10.17 6.12 11.52
C VAL A 161 10.63 4.67 11.60
N ALA A 162 10.04 3.77 10.81
CA ALA A 162 10.45 2.38 10.76
C ALA A 162 11.84 2.22 10.13
N ASP A 163 12.12 2.92 9.03
CA ASP A 163 13.42 2.91 8.36
C ASP A 163 14.50 3.41 9.32
N THR A 164 14.19 4.44 10.09
CA THR A 164 15.09 4.99 11.11
C THR A 164 15.48 3.93 12.15
N VAL A 165 14.56 3.05 12.55
CA VAL A 165 14.87 1.94 13.47
C VAL A 165 15.86 0.97 12.82
N GLY A 166 15.69 0.67 11.53
CA GLY A 166 16.62 -0.12 10.73
C GLY A 166 18.02 0.49 10.71
N SER A 167 18.13 1.76 10.30
CA SER A 167 19.42 2.46 10.22
C SER A 167 20.10 2.65 11.58
N ILE A 168 19.35 2.82 12.68
CA ILE A 168 19.90 2.80 14.05
C ILE A 168 20.50 1.42 14.35
N GLY A 169 19.81 0.34 13.98
CA GLY A 169 20.33 -1.02 14.11
C GLY A 169 21.67 -1.18 13.40
N VAL A 170 21.75 -0.77 12.12
CA VAL A 170 23.00 -0.85 11.32
C VAL A 170 24.12 0.00 11.94
N LEU A 171 23.79 1.20 12.46
CA LEU A 171 24.75 2.04 13.17
C LEU A 171 25.31 1.35 14.42
N ILE A 172 24.44 0.71 15.21
CA ILE A 172 24.85 -0.06 16.39
C ILE A 172 25.76 -1.22 15.99
N ALA A 173 25.42 -1.97 14.92
CA ALA A 173 26.29 -3.02 14.40
C ALA A 173 27.68 -2.47 14.06
N GLY A 174 27.74 -1.34 13.36
CA GLY A 174 29.00 -0.70 12.98
C GLY A 174 29.85 -0.31 14.18
N ILE A 175 29.26 0.34 15.19
CA ILE A 175 29.95 0.75 16.41
C ILE A 175 30.49 -0.48 17.15
N VAL A 176 29.66 -1.50 17.36
CA VAL A 176 30.06 -2.72 18.08
C VAL A 176 31.19 -3.46 17.35
N THR A 177 31.14 -3.51 16.02
CA THR A 177 32.21 -4.10 15.20
C THR A 177 33.51 -3.33 15.35
N VAL A 178 33.50 -1.99 15.38
CA VAL A 178 34.72 -1.18 15.56
C VAL A 178 35.28 -1.27 16.99
N THR A 179 34.43 -1.25 18.01
CA THR A 179 34.90 -1.21 19.42
C THR A 179 35.30 -2.57 19.96
N THR A 180 34.62 -3.63 19.49
CA THR A 180 34.68 -4.97 20.11
C THR A 180 35.25 -6.01 19.16
N SER A 181 35.39 -5.68 17.87
CA SER A 181 35.75 -6.63 16.80
C SER A 181 34.87 -7.88 16.80
N TRP A 182 33.60 -7.75 17.22
CA TRP A 182 32.68 -8.88 17.31
C TRP A 182 32.11 -9.18 15.91
N PRO A 183 32.47 -10.32 15.29
CA PRO A 183 32.16 -10.55 13.88
C PRO A 183 30.67 -10.84 13.61
N TYR A 184 29.87 -11.10 14.64
CA TYR A 184 28.44 -11.43 14.51
C TYR A 184 27.52 -10.22 14.67
N ALA A 185 28.03 -9.02 14.93
CA ALA A 185 27.21 -7.83 15.16
C ALA A 185 26.30 -7.52 13.95
N ASP A 186 26.84 -7.62 12.73
CA ASP A 186 26.11 -7.45 11.47
C ASP A 186 24.97 -8.48 11.32
N VAL A 187 25.25 -9.76 11.57
CA VAL A 187 24.28 -10.86 11.44
C VAL A 187 23.13 -10.69 12.43
N VAL A 188 23.43 -10.39 13.70
CA VAL A 188 22.41 -10.21 14.74
C VAL A 188 21.48 -9.06 14.39
N VAL A 189 22.03 -7.92 13.98
CA VAL A 189 21.21 -6.77 13.58
C VAL A 189 20.39 -7.07 12.34
N ALA A 190 20.95 -7.72 11.33
CA ALA A 190 20.22 -8.11 10.12
C ALA A 190 19.01 -9.01 10.44
N VAL A 191 19.17 -9.98 11.35
CA VAL A 191 18.07 -10.84 11.81
C VAL A 191 17.01 -10.03 12.54
N LEU A 192 17.40 -9.12 13.43
CA LEU A 192 16.45 -8.27 14.16
C LEU A 192 15.64 -7.38 13.22
N VAL A 193 16.29 -6.77 12.23
CA VAL A 193 15.62 -5.95 11.19
C VAL A 193 14.68 -6.82 10.36
N ALA A 194 15.12 -8.01 9.92
CA ALA A 194 14.27 -8.93 9.16
C ALA A 194 13.01 -9.33 9.95
N LEU A 195 13.16 -9.71 11.23
CA LEU A 195 12.03 -10.07 12.11
C LEU A 195 11.08 -8.89 12.37
N TRP A 196 11.58 -7.65 12.34
CA TRP A 196 10.76 -6.45 12.45
C TRP A 196 9.92 -6.17 11.19
N VAL A 197 10.51 -6.38 10.00
CA VAL A 197 9.87 -6.10 8.70
C VAL A 197 8.87 -7.20 8.30
N LEU A 198 9.18 -8.46 8.60
CA LEU A 198 8.40 -9.66 8.19
C LEU A 198 6.89 -9.57 8.48
N PRO A 199 6.44 -9.22 9.70
CA PRO A 199 5.01 -9.14 10.01
C PRO A 199 4.26 -8.13 9.14
N ARG A 200 4.91 -7.00 8.82
CA ARG A 200 4.33 -5.93 8.01
C ARG A 200 4.24 -6.34 6.56
N ALA A 201 5.31 -6.93 6.03
CA ALA A 201 5.33 -7.48 4.68
C ALA A 201 4.23 -8.55 4.50
N PHE A 202 4.05 -9.42 5.49
CA PHE A 202 2.98 -10.42 5.47
C PHE A 202 1.58 -9.81 5.55
N ALA A 203 1.37 -8.80 6.40
CA ALA A 203 0.09 -8.09 6.49
C ALA A 203 -0.26 -7.37 5.17
N LEU A 204 0.73 -6.76 4.53
CA LEU A 204 0.59 -6.14 3.21
C LEU A 204 0.23 -7.18 2.15
N ALA A 205 0.96 -8.31 2.09
CA ALA A 205 0.70 -9.40 1.17
C ALA A 205 -0.74 -9.93 1.33
N ARG A 206 -1.16 -10.23 2.57
CA ARG A 206 -2.52 -10.71 2.87
C ARG A 206 -3.58 -9.71 2.41
N SER A 207 -3.36 -8.42 2.65
CA SER A 207 -4.32 -7.37 2.26
C SER A 207 -4.42 -7.26 0.74
N ALA A 208 -3.30 -7.27 0.03
CA ALA A 208 -3.27 -7.17 -1.42
C ALA A 208 -3.86 -8.44 -2.10
N LEU A 209 -3.55 -9.63 -1.57
CA LEU A 209 -4.13 -10.89 -2.04
C LEU A 209 -5.65 -10.93 -1.82
N ARG A 210 -6.16 -10.41 -0.71
CA ARG A 210 -7.60 -10.31 -0.45
C ARG A 210 -8.32 -9.47 -1.51
N ILE A 211 -7.70 -8.37 -1.94
CA ILE A 211 -8.23 -7.50 -2.99
C ILE A 211 -8.18 -8.21 -4.35
N LEU A 212 -7.10 -8.95 -4.65
CA LEU A 212 -7.00 -9.74 -5.88
C LEU A 212 -7.99 -10.91 -5.93
N SER A 213 -8.30 -11.52 -4.78
CA SER A 213 -9.29 -12.58 -4.66
C SER A 213 -10.73 -12.08 -4.62
N GLU A 214 -10.96 -10.79 -4.91
CA GLU A 214 -12.29 -10.15 -4.97
C GLU A 214 -13.13 -10.41 -3.72
N SER A 215 -12.46 -10.51 -2.56
CA SER A 215 -13.14 -10.78 -1.30
C SER A 215 -13.83 -9.52 -0.76
N SER A 216 -14.85 -9.73 0.08
CA SER A 216 -15.59 -8.62 0.68
C SER A 216 -14.67 -7.71 1.52
N PRO A 217 -14.96 -6.40 1.56
CA PRO A 217 -14.24 -5.46 2.42
C PRO A 217 -14.33 -5.89 3.88
N ALA A 218 -13.26 -5.70 4.66
CA ALA A 218 -13.17 -6.20 6.04
C ALA A 218 -14.21 -5.61 7.00
N HIS A 219 -14.85 -4.50 6.64
CA HIS A 219 -15.87 -3.83 7.44
C HIS A 219 -17.31 -4.17 7.00
N ILE A 220 -17.49 -4.98 5.95
CA ILE A 220 -18.80 -5.39 5.44
C ILE A 220 -19.07 -6.83 5.83
N ASP A 221 -20.09 -7.01 6.66
CA ASP A 221 -20.74 -8.31 6.84
C ASP A 221 -21.75 -8.51 5.70
N VAL A 222 -21.49 -9.50 4.84
CA VAL A 222 -22.32 -9.77 3.66
C VAL A 222 -23.69 -10.34 4.06
N ASP A 223 -23.77 -11.07 5.17
CA ASP A 223 -25.04 -11.60 5.66
C ASP A 223 -25.88 -10.49 6.29
N GLU A 224 -25.26 -9.58 7.06
CA GLU A 224 -25.95 -8.38 7.57
C GLU A 224 -26.45 -7.49 6.42
N LEU A 225 -25.61 -7.27 5.39
CA LEU A 225 -25.99 -6.50 4.21
C LEU A 225 -27.16 -7.15 3.47
N ARG A 226 -27.16 -8.48 3.33
CA ARG A 226 -28.27 -9.23 2.75
C ARG A 226 -29.55 -9.03 3.54
N SER A 227 -29.50 -9.18 4.87
CA SER A 227 -30.67 -8.94 5.74
C SER A 227 -31.19 -7.51 5.63
N ALA A 228 -30.30 -6.51 5.51
CA ALA A 228 -30.69 -5.12 5.31
C ALA A 228 -31.37 -4.88 3.96
N LEU A 229 -30.90 -5.54 2.89
CA LEU A 229 -31.54 -5.49 1.57
C LEU A 229 -32.89 -6.21 1.55
N CYS A 230 -33.02 -7.35 2.25
CA CYS A 230 -34.30 -8.04 2.45
C CYS A 230 -35.32 -7.19 3.21
N ALA A 231 -34.87 -6.30 4.09
CA ALA A 231 -35.75 -5.41 4.85
C ALA A 231 -36.31 -4.23 4.02
N VAL A 232 -35.85 -4.05 2.77
CA VAL A 232 -36.37 -3.01 1.88
C VAL A 232 -37.81 -3.35 1.46
N PRO A 233 -38.78 -2.43 1.63
CA PRO A 233 -40.18 -2.70 1.29
C PRO A 233 -40.36 -3.12 -0.17
N GLY A 234 -40.99 -4.28 -0.37
CA GLY A 234 -41.27 -4.83 -1.70
C GLY A 234 -40.23 -5.82 -2.22
N VAL A 235 -39.06 -5.93 -1.56
CA VAL A 235 -38.09 -7.01 -1.84
C VAL A 235 -38.62 -8.32 -1.25
N THR A 236 -38.62 -9.37 -2.07
CA THR A 236 -38.99 -10.73 -1.66
C THR A 236 -37.79 -11.66 -1.60
N GLU A 237 -36.74 -11.38 -2.38
CA GLU A 237 -35.53 -12.19 -2.40
C GLU A 237 -34.30 -11.32 -2.74
N VAL A 238 -33.15 -11.70 -2.19
CA VAL A 238 -31.83 -11.15 -2.53
C VAL A 238 -30.93 -12.30 -2.97
N HIS A 239 -30.51 -12.30 -4.22
CA HIS A 239 -29.59 -13.28 -4.81
C HIS A 239 -28.44 -12.59 -5.53
N ASP A 240 -27.43 -13.36 -5.92
CA ASP A 240 -26.24 -12.88 -6.64
C ASP A 240 -25.52 -11.67 -5.99
N LEU A 241 -25.63 -11.55 -4.65
CA LEU A 241 -25.00 -10.48 -3.90
C LEU A 241 -23.48 -10.71 -3.83
N HIS A 242 -22.75 -9.92 -4.59
CA HIS A 242 -21.30 -9.88 -4.60
C HIS A 242 -20.83 -8.52 -4.13
N VAL A 243 -19.87 -8.52 -3.21
CA VAL A 243 -19.25 -7.31 -2.68
C VAL A 243 -17.75 -7.52 -2.70
N TRP A 244 -17.01 -6.57 -3.27
CA TRP A 244 -15.56 -6.67 -3.37
C TRP A 244 -14.90 -5.29 -3.28
N THR A 245 -13.63 -5.27 -2.89
CA THR A 245 -12.79 -4.07 -2.97
C THR A 245 -12.08 -4.04 -4.32
N LEU A 246 -12.19 -2.94 -5.08
CA LEU A 246 -11.46 -2.76 -6.34
C LEU A 246 -10.01 -2.29 -6.08
N VAL A 247 -9.89 -1.29 -5.20
CA VAL A 247 -8.64 -0.70 -4.67
C VAL A 247 -8.94 -0.14 -3.28
N PRO A 248 -7.93 0.11 -2.44
CA PRO A 248 -8.14 0.77 -1.15
C PRO A 248 -9.01 2.03 -1.29
N GLY A 249 -10.13 2.08 -0.56
CA GLY A 249 -11.08 3.19 -0.60
C GLY A 249 -12.08 3.18 -1.76
N LYS A 250 -12.12 2.13 -2.59
CA LYS A 250 -13.17 1.92 -3.60
C LYS A 250 -13.74 0.51 -3.49
N ASP A 251 -14.85 0.43 -2.76
CA ASP A 251 -15.64 -0.79 -2.62
C ASP A 251 -16.81 -0.79 -3.60
N MET A 252 -17.12 -1.99 -4.09
CA MET A 252 -18.04 -2.23 -5.19
C MET A 252 -19.04 -3.29 -4.78
N ALA A 253 -20.26 -3.21 -5.29
CA ALA A 253 -21.27 -4.24 -5.08
C ALA A 253 -22.12 -4.49 -6.33
N THR A 254 -22.50 -5.74 -6.52
CA THR A 254 -23.58 -6.14 -7.44
C THR A 254 -24.60 -6.95 -6.66
N ALA A 255 -25.88 -6.70 -6.90
CA ALA A 255 -26.95 -7.43 -6.24
C ALA A 255 -28.15 -7.61 -7.16
N HIS A 256 -28.79 -8.76 -7.08
CA HIS A 256 -30.08 -9.02 -7.71
C HIS A 256 -31.14 -9.05 -6.62
N LEU A 257 -32.23 -8.31 -6.85
CA LEU A 257 -33.36 -8.20 -5.93
C LEU A 257 -34.62 -8.64 -6.66
N THR A 258 -35.32 -9.65 -6.15
CA THR A 258 -36.66 -9.96 -6.62
C THR A 258 -37.65 -9.05 -5.91
N SER A 259 -38.55 -8.42 -6.65
CA SER A 259 -39.56 -7.52 -6.09
C SER A 259 -40.91 -7.70 -6.75
N ALA A 260 -41.96 -7.79 -5.93
CA ALA A 260 -43.35 -7.72 -6.36
C ALA A 260 -43.91 -6.28 -6.33
N GLY A 261 -43.12 -5.32 -5.86
CA GLY A 261 -43.49 -3.91 -5.71
C GLY A 261 -43.05 -3.02 -6.88
N ASP A 262 -43.06 -1.70 -6.64
CA ASP A 262 -42.56 -0.71 -7.59
C ASP A 262 -41.02 -0.81 -7.71
N THR A 263 -40.57 -1.33 -8.84
CA THR A 263 -39.15 -1.54 -9.18
C THR A 263 -38.31 -0.28 -9.00
N ALA A 264 -38.84 0.90 -9.34
CA ALA A 264 -38.08 2.15 -9.27
C ALA A 264 -37.83 2.56 -7.82
N ARG A 265 -38.82 2.38 -6.93
CA ARG A 265 -38.68 2.66 -5.49
C ARG A 265 -37.71 1.70 -4.83
N VAL A 266 -37.86 0.39 -5.09
CA VAL A 266 -36.94 -0.64 -4.56
C VAL A 266 -35.50 -0.36 -4.97
N LEU A 267 -35.25 0.04 -6.22
CA LEU A 267 -33.91 0.39 -6.68
C LEU A 267 -33.32 1.59 -5.91
N VAL A 268 -34.11 2.63 -5.64
CA VAL A 268 -33.66 3.80 -4.87
C VAL A 268 -33.35 3.44 -3.43
N ASP A 269 -34.26 2.69 -2.78
CA ASP A 269 -34.12 2.33 -1.37
C ASP A 269 -32.95 1.35 -1.16
N ALA A 270 -32.79 0.36 -2.04
CA ALA A 270 -31.65 -0.56 -2.01
C ALA A 270 -30.30 0.17 -2.21
N ARG A 271 -30.25 1.13 -3.15
CA ARG A 271 -29.05 1.97 -3.34
C ARG A 271 -28.74 2.81 -2.10
N ALA A 272 -29.75 3.31 -1.40
CA ALA A 272 -29.55 4.05 -0.15
C ALA A 272 -28.96 3.13 0.96
N VAL A 273 -29.44 1.89 1.07
CA VAL A 273 -28.91 0.89 2.02
C VAL A 273 -27.44 0.56 1.73
N LEU A 274 -27.08 0.42 0.46
CA LEU A 274 -25.70 0.17 0.02
C LEU A 274 -24.80 1.39 0.26
N ALA A 275 -25.25 2.58 -0.13
CA ALA A 275 -24.51 3.82 0.07
C ALA A 275 -24.26 4.13 1.56
N ALA A 276 -25.22 3.85 2.44
CA ALA A 276 -25.06 4.01 3.89
C ALA A 276 -23.94 3.14 4.49
N ARG A 277 -23.52 2.08 3.79
CA ARG A 277 -22.41 1.20 4.15
C ARG A 277 -21.12 1.48 3.37
N GLY A 278 -21.04 2.60 2.64
CA GLY A 278 -19.87 2.99 1.86
C GLY A 278 -19.76 2.33 0.47
N LEU A 279 -20.81 1.60 0.04
CA LEU A 279 -20.87 0.97 -1.29
C LEU A 279 -21.50 1.93 -2.30
N GLU A 280 -20.86 3.07 -2.55
CA GLU A 280 -21.36 4.11 -3.46
C GLU A 280 -21.42 3.65 -4.91
N HIS A 281 -20.54 2.74 -5.32
CA HIS A 281 -20.49 2.19 -6.67
C HIS A 281 -21.12 0.80 -6.71
N ALA A 282 -22.44 0.77 -6.65
CA ALA A 282 -23.22 -0.45 -6.67
C ALA A 282 -24.16 -0.56 -7.88
N THR A 283 -24.20 -1.74 -8.49
CA THR A 283 -25.18 -2.10 -9.53
C THR A 283 -26.24 -3.00 -8.91
N VAL A 284 -27.50 -2.58 -9.00
CA VAL A 284 -28.63 -3.35 -8.49
C VAL A 284 -29.55 -3.67 -9.66
N GLN A 285 -29.79 -4.96 -9.87
CA GLN A 285 -30.76 -5.47 -10.83
C GLN A 285 -32.03 -5.86 -10.06
N VAL A 286 -33.18 -5.37 -10.50
CA VAL A 286 -34.47 -5.70 -9.88
C VAL A 286 -35.28 -6.58 -10.84
N GLU A 287 -35.65 -7.75 -10.38
CA GLU A 287 -36.30 -8.81 -11.16
C GLU A 287 -37.74 -9.04 -10.69
N PRO A 288 -38.66 -9.35 -11.61
CA PRO A 288 -40.02 -9.74 -11.24
C PRO A 288 -40.03 -11.15 -10.61
N PRO A 289 -41.06 -11.48 -9.80
CA PRO A 289 -41.22 -12.82 -9.24
C PRO A 289 -41.38 -13.85 -10.37
N GLY A 290 -40.64 -14.97 -10.28
CA GLY A 290 -40.69 -16.04 -11.29
C GLY A 290 -39.78 -15.85 -12.50
N GLY A 291 -38.85 -14.88 -12.47
CA GLY A 291 -37.78 -14.75 -13.46
C GLY A 291 -36.83 -15.95 -13.46
N VAL A 292 -36.55 -16.48 -14.65
CA VAL A 292 -35.73 -17.68 -14.87
C VAL A 292 -34.25 -17.37 -14.64
N GLY A 293 -33.73 -17.72 -13.47
CA GLY A 293 -32.31 -17.70 -13.17
C GLY A 293 -32.04 -18.55 -11.94
N GLU A 294 -31.66 -19.81 -12.14
CA GLU A 294 -31.20 -20.71 -11.07
C GLU A 294 -29.89 -20.19 -10.47
N CYS A 295 -29.96 -19.18 -9.60
CA CYS A 295 -28.82 -18.73 -8.81
C CYS A 295 -29.15 -18.89 -7.32
N GLY A 296 -28.69 -20.00 -6.73
CA GLY A 296 -28.55 -20.21 -5.28
C GLY A 296 -29.52 -19.43 -4.39
N VAL A 297 -30.78 -19.86 -4.40
CA VAL A 297 -31.92 -19.20 -3.75
C VAL A 297 -31.71 -19.13 -2.23
N LYS A 298 -31.77 -17.92 -1.67
CA LYS A 298 -31.90 -17.70 -0.21
C LYS A 298 -33.04 -16.70 -0.01
N ASN A 299 -34.22 -17.24 0.28
CA ASN A 299 -35.41 -16.45 0.56
C ASN A 299 -35.18 -15.47 1.71
N CYS A 300 -35.69 -14.25 1.52
CA CYS A 300 -36.11 -13.41 2.63
C CYS A 300 -37.43 -13.98 3.20
#